data_AF-A0A7W3Z2G9-F1
#
_entry.id   AF-A0A7W3Z2G9-F1
#
_cell.length_a   1.000
_cell.length_b   1.000
_cell.length_c   1.000
_cell.angle_alpha   90.00
_cell.angle_beta   90.00
_cell.angle_gamma   90.00
#
_symmetry.space_group_name_H-M   'P 1'
#
loop_
_entity.id
_entity.type
_entity.pdbx_description
1 polymer ?
#
loop_
_entity_poly.entity_id
_entity_poly.type
_entity_poly.pdbx_seq_one_letter_code
_entity_poly.pdbx_strand_id
1 'polypeptide(L)'
;MNRSNYALLASLFVCQVFAQAPTPTPLTLDQAIALSLQNGKEIKKVKASTEAAKLQIHSAQNMRYPELEVSGSYNRLFDGTDINLKVALPSEEGKQMPEVKPEHMMIAQAKANLPLFSGFKITNAVKQSKQYYALAQLTEASTTENVVYQTINLYFALYKTQESIVLLTENLKRAHQRTEDFQHFLDNGLIARNDFLRTQLQEANVELSLEETKNTLQNLISRIRTLLDLPQGEIPVVQKAQAVEIFPTKDGDYMGRKDVQRSQQMEDIATTAIQIARGNYYPSIGLTAGYSAIQLDKVVTITNATSVGVGLKYDLTQLFKNKTEVNKAKANKLELDYQAQLVADGAKVEIEEAYNAYELVLKKNAVLAKALVQANENYRIVKDKYDNGLTDTDQLLEADVQQLQAQIDHMFGQADEMLTLYQYAYKTGKLVDNLDVKN
;
A
#
# COMPACT_ATOMS: atom_id res chain seq x y z
N MET A 1 29.82 2.41 68.35
CA MET A 1 29.97 3.77 67.79
C MET A 1 28.79 4.05 66.89
N ASN A 2 28.33 5.30 66.90
CA ASN A 2 26.95 5.72 66.71
C ASN A 2 26.43 5.74 65.26
N ARG A 3 25.11 5.57 65.17
CA ARG A 3 24.21 5.93 64.08
C ARG A 3 24.30 7.44 63.76
N SER A 4 24.34 7.81 62.49
CA SER A 4 23.93 9.15 62.02
C SER A 4 23.59 9.14 60.53
N ASN A 5 22.32 9.46 60.24
CA ASN A 5 21.80 10.30 59.16
C ASN A 5 22.43 10.21 57.76
N TYR A 6 21.68 9.60 56.83
CA TYR A 6 21.53 10.12 55.46
C TYR A 6 20.08 9.92 55.00
N ALA A 7 19.24 10.90 55.33
CA ALA A 7 18.03 11.20 54.56
C ALA A 7 18.47 12.06 53.37
N LEU A 8 18.47 11.49 52.17
CA LEU A 8 18.84 12.20 50.94
C LEU A 8 17.80 11.90 49.86
N LEU A 9 16.86 12.84 49.75
CA LEU A 9 16.22 13.32 48.52
C LEU A 9 15.89 12.29 47.45
N ALA A 10 14.78 11.57 47.63
CA ALA A 10 13.99 11.09 46.49
C ALA A 10 13.15 12.28 45.99
N SER A 11 13.75 13.12 45.14
CA SER A 11 12.99 14.13 44.38
C SER A 11 12.07 13.40 43.42
N LEU A 12 10.79 13.28 43.79
CA LEU A 12 9.70 12.98 42.87
C LEU A 12 9.72 14.05 41.76
N PHE A 13 10.30 13.71 40.62
CA PHE A 13 10.01 14.39 39.37
C PHE A 13 8.59 13.95 38.96
N VAL A 14 7.58 14.58 39.56
CA VAL A 14 6.22 14.57 38.99
C VAL A 14 6.32 15.40 37.73
N CYS A 15 6.72 14.76 36.64
CA CYS A 15 6.49 15.29 35.31
C CYS A 15 4.97 15.28 35.15
N GLN A 16 4.32 16.39 35.50
CA GLN A 16 2.97 16.63 35.06
C GLN A 16 3.02 16.67 33.54
N VAL A 17 2.74 15.52 32.94
CA VAL A 17 2.29 15.46 31.56
C VAL A 17 0.99 16.25 31.58
N PHE A 18 1.09 17.56 31.33
CA PHE A 18 -0.03 18.32 30.85
C PHE A 18 -0.45 17.61 29.57
N ALA A 19 -1.49 16.79 29.66
CA ALA A 19 -2.23 16.35 28.49
C ALA A 19 -2.66 17.64 27.81
N GLN A 20 -1.95 18.04 26.76
CA GLN A 20 -2.33 19.18 25.94
C GLN A 20 -3.76 18.89 25.50
N ALA A 21 -4.68 19.76 25.89
CA ALA A 21 -6.06 19.64 25.45
C ALA A 21 -6.02 19.55 23.92
N PRO A 22 -6.77 18.59 23.34
CA PRO A 22 -6.71 18.36 21.92
C PRO A 22 -6.98 19.65 21.17
N THR A 23 -5.98 20.11 20.43
CA THR A 23 -6.00 21.45 19.83
C THR A 23 -6.65 21.34 18.46
N PRO A 24 -7.74 22.08 18.18
CA PRO A 24 -8.35 22.08 16.86
C PRO A 24 -7.37 22.70 15.87
N THR A 25 -6.90 21.92 14.89
CA THR A 25 -6.02 22.42 13.83
C THR A 25 -6.79 22.49 12.51
N PRO A 26 -6.88 23.67 11.86
CA PRO A 26 -7.52 23.78 10.56
C PRO A 26 -6.71 23.00 9.53
N LEU A 27 -7.38 22.09 8.81
CA LEU A 27 -6.77 21.24 7.79
C LEU A 27 -7.44 21.49 6.44
N THR A 28 -6.68 22.06 5.51
CA THR A 28 -7.09 22.18 4.10
C THR A 28 -6.79 20.88 3.35
N LEU A 29 -7.47 20.66 2.22
CA LEU A 29 -7.29 19.45 1.42
C LEU A 29 -5.84 19.33 0.92
N ASP A 30 -5.27 20.44 0.43
CA ASP A 30 -3.89 20.47 -0.09
C ASP A 30 -2.88 20.17 1.02
N GLN A 31 -3.09 20.69 2.24
CA GLN A 31 -2.26 20.35 3.39
C GLN A 31 -2.38 18.87 3.76
N ALA A 32 -3.59 18.30 3.73
CA ALA A 32 -3.80 16.88 4.01
C ALA A 32 -3.06 16.01 2.98
N ILE A 33 -3.12 16.37 1.70
CA ILE A 33 -2.40 15.68 0.62
C ILE A 33 -0.88 15.82 0.81
N ALA A 34 -0.37 17.02 1.07
CA ALA A 34 1.05 17.24 1.30
C ALA A 34 1.58 16.41 2.48
N LEU A 35 0.84 16.39 3.59
CA LEU A 35 1.18 15.60 4.78
C LEU A 35 1.14 14.09 4.50
N SER A 36 0.15 13.60 3.73
CA SER A 36 0.06 12.17 3.41
C SER A 36 1.23 11.72 2.53
N LEU A 37 1.68 12.56 1.61
CA LEU A 37 2.83 12.31 0.75
C LEU A 37 4.17 12.38 1.50
N GLN A 38 4.31 13.32 2.43
CA GLN A 38 5.54 13.52 3.19
C GLN A 38 5.71 12.48 4.30
N ASN A 39 4.66 12.24 5.07
CA ASN A 39 4.74 11.45 6.31
C ASN A 39 4.19 10.03 6.16
N GLY A 40 3.35 9.78 5.15
CA GLY A 40 2.65 8.51 4.96
C GLY A 40 3.58 7.29 4.95
N LYS A 41 3.30 6.33 5.82
CA LYS A 41 4.10 5.10 5.96
C LYS A 41 4.02 4.22 4.71
N GLU A 42 2.90 4.23 3.99
CA GLU A 42 2.77 3.52 2.70
C GLU A 42 3.69 4.11 1.62
N ILE A 43 3.84 5.43 1.57
CA ILE A 43 4.78 6.10 0.65
C ILE A 43 6.23 5.74 0.99
N LYS A 44 6.59 5.81 2.27
CA LYS A 44 7.93 5.41 2.75
C LYS A 44 8.24 3.94 2.42
N LYS A 45 7.25 3.05 2.62
CA LYS A 45 7.35 1.62 2.31
C LYS A 45 7.59 1.38 0.83
N VAL A 46 6.81 2.00 -0.05
CA VAL A 46 6.96 1.78 -1.50
C VAL A 46 8.27 2.38 -2.02
N LYS A 47 8.72 3.54 -1.52
CA LYS A 47 10.04 4.11 -1.82
C LYS A 47 11.19 3.17 -1.45
N ALA A 48 11.14 2.55 -0.26
CA ALA A 48 12.13 1.56 0.16
C ALA A 48 12.13 0.33 -0.77
N SER A 49 10.95 -0.12 -1.22
CA SER A 49 10.83 -1.20 -2.20
C SER A 49 11.42 -0.82 -3.58
N THR A 50 11.22 0.42 -4.04
CA THR A 50 11.82 0.93 -5.28
C THR A 50 13.34 0.98 -5.20
N GLU A 51 13.90 1.47 -4.10
CA GLU A 51 15.35 1.46 -3.88
C GLU A 51 15.92 0.03 -3.77
N ALA A 52 15.20 -0.90 -3.15
CA ALA A 52 15.58 -2.31 -3.17
C ALA A 52 15.63 -2.89 -4.59
N ALA A 53 14.63 -2.58 -5.44
CA ALA A 53 14.61 -2.99 -6.84
C ALA A 53 15.77 -2.38 -7.65
N LYS A 54 16.16 -1.14 -7.34
CA LYS A 54 17.34 -0.49 -7.93
C LYS A 54 18.64 -1.20 -7.55
N LEU A 55 18.81 -1.54 -6.26
CA LEU A 55 19.96 -2.30 -5.79
C LEU A 55 20.01 -3.72 -6.39
N GLN A 56 18.87 -4.30 -6.72
CA GLN A 56 18.81 -5.58 -7.44
C GLN A 56 19.45 -5.51 -8.83
N ILE A 57 19.45 -4.35 -9.50
CA ILE A 57 20.21 -4.15 -10.75
C ILE A 57 21.70 -4.36 -10.49
N HIS A 58 22.24 -3.77 -9.41
CA HIS A 58 23.64 -3.94 -9.04
C HIS A 58 23.96 -5.38 -8.67
N SER A 59 23.07 -6.06 -7.92
CA SER A 59 23.21 -7.49 -7.63
C SER A 59 23.29 -8.32 -8.92
N ALA A 60 22.45 -8.03 -9.91
CA ALA A 60 22.51 -8.71 -11.20
C ALA A 60 23.77 -8.37 -12.01
N GLN A 61 24.29 -7.14 -11.90
CA GLN A 61 25.56 -6.75 -12.52
C GLN A 61 26.75 -7.46 -11.86
N ASN A 62 26.70 -7.66 -10.54
CA ASN A 62 27.76 -8.33 -9.78
C ASN A 62 27.96 -9.78 -10.19
N MET A 63 26.97 -10.42 -10.82
CA MET A 63 27.15 -11.75 -11.42
C MET A 63 28.22 -11.79 -12.53
N ARG A 64 28.71 -10.64 -13.00
CA ARG A 64 29.83 -10.53 -13.95
C ARG A 64 31.20 -10.49 -13.28
N TYR A 65 31.25 -10.27 -11.96
CA TYR A 65 32.50 -10.24 -11.21
C TYR A 65 32.99 -11.66 -10.90
N PRO A 66 34.30 -11.82 -10.64
CA PRO A 66 34.82 -13.10 -10.19
C PRO A 66 34.26 -13.44 -8.81
N GLU A 67 33.76 -14.66 -8.67
CA GLU A 67 33.37 -15.24 -7.40
C GLU A 67 34.62 -15.83 -6.73
N LEU A 68 34.90 -15.38 -5.51
CA LEU A 68 36.02 -15.86 -4.70
C LEU A 68 35.47 -16.73 -3.56
N GLU A 69 35.90 -17.98 -3.53
CA GLU A 69 35.46 -18.96 -2.53
C GLU A 69 36.69 -19.51 -1.81
N VAL A 70 36.63 -19.56 -0.47
CA VAL A 70 37.60 -20.30 0.34
C VAL A 70 36.84 -21.36 1.11
N SER A 71 37.26 -22.61 0.99
CA SER A 71 36.62 -23.72 1.68
C SER A 71 37.67 -24.65 2.26
N GLY A 72 37.37 -25.22 3.42
CA GLY A 72 38.16 -26.27 4.07
C GLY A 72 37.26 -27.45 4.40
N SER A 73 37.74 -28.67 4.18
CA SER A 73 37.04 -29.89 4.56
C SER A 73 37.98 -30.83 5.31
N TYR A 74 37.49 -31.42 6.39
CA TYR A 74 38.13 -32.49 7.12
C TYR A 74 37.25 -33.73 7.01
N ASN A 75 37.79 -34.80 6.45
CA ASN A 75 37.11 -36.07 6.29
C ASN A 75 37.87 -37.14 7.08
N ARG A 76 37.16 -37.82 7.99
CA ARG A 76 37.67 -39.06 8.59
C ARG A 76 37.41 -40.20 7.61
N LEU A 77 38.45 -40.94 7.29
CA LEU A 77 38.37 -42.09 6.40
C LEU A 77 38.13 -43.34 7.24
N PHE A 78 37.22 -44.19 6.77
CA PHE A 78 36.89 -45.46 7.43
C PHE A 78 37.78 -46.58 6.91
N ASP A 79 37.93 -47.62 7.73
CA ASP A 79 38.71 -48.81 7.42
C ASP A 79 38.15 -49.49 6.16
N GLY A 80 39.01 -49.66 5.14
CA GLY A 80 38.64 -50.17 3.80
C GLY A 80 38.87 -49.19 2.65
N THR A 81 39.48 -48.02 2.90
CA THR A 81 39.87 -47.07 1.85
C THR A 81 41.15 -47.55 1.15
N ASP A 82 41.01 -48.24 0.00
CA ASP A 82 42.13 -48.68 -0.81
C ASP A 82 42.77 -47.52 -1.59
N ILE A 83 44.07 -47.30 -1.40
CA ILE A 83 44.82 -46.26 -2.11
C ILE A 83 45.86 -46.87 -3.02
N ASN A 84 45.70 -46.62 -4.32
CA ASN A 84 46.68 -46.97 -5.32
C ASN A 84 47.54 -45.74 -5.67
N LEU A 85 48.70 -45.64 -5.03
CA LEU A 85 49.70 -44.59 -5.30
C LEU A 85 50.39 -44.87 -6.64
N LYS A 86 50.00 -44.16 -7.70
CA LYS A 86 50.66 -44.22 -9.03
C LYS A 86 51.95 -43.38 -9.10
N VAL A 87 52.72 -43.34 -8.02
CA VAL A 87 54.03 -42.68 -7.99
C VAL A 87 55.09 -43.76 -8.17
N ALA A 88 55.98 -43.62 -9.15
CA ALA A 88 57.10 -44.51 -9.32
C ALA A 88 58.06 -44.34 -8.13
N LEU A 89 57.90 -45.16 -7.10
CA LEU A 89 58.84 -45.27 -6.01
C LEU A 89 59.95 -46.24 -6.44
N PRO A 90 61.24 -45.95 -6.17
CA PRO A 90 62.31 -46.91 -6.40
C PRO A 90 62.07 -48.11 -5.50
N SER A 91 61.49 -49.19 -6.05
CA SER A 91 61.31 -50.45 -5.33
C SER A 91 62.59 -51.27 -5.47
N GLU A 92 63.28 -51.52 -4.36
CA GLU A 92 64.19 -52.67 -4.32
C GLU A 92 63.38 -53.94 -4.57
N GLU A 93 63.85 -54.80 -5.50
CA GLU A 93 63.20 -56.04 -5.87
C GLU A 93 62.87 -56.88 -4.61
N GLY A 94 61.57 -57.15 -4.40
CA GLY A 94 61.10 -58.17 -3.46
C GLY A 94 60.42 -57.69 -2.16
N LYS A 95 60.28 -56.39 -1.87
CA LYS A 95 59.49 -55.91 -0.71
C LYS A 95 58.06 -55.53 -1.11
N GLN A 96 57.08 -56.17 -0.47
CA GLN A 96 55.68 -55.71 -0.52
C GLN A 96 55.59 -54.29 0.06
N MET A 97 54.90 -53.41 -0.66
CA MET A 97 54.63 -52.05 -0.21
C MET A 97 53.82 -52.08 1.10
N PRO A 98 54.16 -51.28 2.12
CA PRO A 98 53.37 -51.21 3.35
C PRO A 98 51.94 -50.76 3.02
N GLU A 99 50.95 -51.43 3.62
CA GLU A 99 49.53 -51.07 3.50
C GLU A 99 49.32 -49.70 4.17
N VAL A 100 49.16 -48.64 3.37
CA VAL A 100 48.94 -47.29 3.89
C VAL A 100 47.45 -47.07 4.10
N LYS A 101 47.02 -47.03 5.37
CA LYS A 101 45.65 -46.69 5.79
C LYS A 101 45.61 -45.24 6.27
N PRO A 102 45.22 -44.28 5.44
CA PRO A 102 45.00 -42.93 5.92
C PRO A 102 43.75 -42.90 6.81
N GLU A 103 43.84 -42.22 7.93
CA GLU A 103 42.70 -42.05 8.83
C GLU A 103 41.98 -40.72 8.58
N HIS A 104 42.70 -39.75 7.98
CA HIS A 104 42.25 -38.37 7.85
C HIS A 104 42.62 -37.78 6.49
N MET A 105 41.71 -37.02 5.91
CA MET A 105 41.92 -36.20 4.72
C MET A 105 41.51 -34.76 5.02
N MET A 106 42.46 -33.84 4.88
CA MET A 106 42.23 -32.41 4.93
C MET A 106 42.39 -31.82 3.53
N ILE A 107 41.42 -31.01 3.12
CA ILE A 107 41.46 -30.23 1.88
C ILE A 107 41.21 -28.79 2.25
N ALA A 108 42.12 -27.90 1.90
CA ALA A 108 41.90 -26.46 1.92
C ALA A 108 42.01 -25.96 0.49
N GLN A 109 41.03 -25.17 0.03
CA GLN A 109 41.02 -24.63 -1.32
C GLN A 109 40.55 -23.18 -1.33
N ALA A 110 41.20 -22.36 -2.14
CA ALA A 110 40.76 -21.04 -2.53
C ALA A 110 40.53 -21.05 -4.03
N LYS A 111 39.35 -20.64 -4.49
CA LYS A 111 38.96 -20.68 -5.91
C LYS A 111 38.41 -19.32 -6.33
N ALA A 112 38.84 -18.87 -7.50
CA ALA A 112 38.28 -17.74 -8.22
C ALA A 112 37.58 -18.25 -9.49
N ASN A 113 36.32 -17.87 -9.69
CA ASN A 113 35.55 -18.23 -10.88
C ASN A 113 34.98 -16.99 -11.55
N LEU A 114 35.40 -16.73 -12.79
CA LEU A 114 34.92 -15.60 -13.59
C LEU A 114 34.09 -16.11 -14.77
N PRO A 115 32.77 -15.86 -14.82
CA PRO A 115 31.97 -16.23 -15.98
C PRO A 115 32.31 -15.31 -17.17
N LEU A 116 32.88 -15.88 -18.23
CA LEU A 116 33.16 -15.15 -19.48
C LEU A 116 31.94 -15.16 -20.40
N PHE A 117 31.24 -16.29 -20.45
CA PHE A 117 30.00 -16.46 -21.19
C PHE A 117 29.06 -17.43 -20.46
N SER A 118 27.79 -17.07 -20.33
CA SER A 118 26.79 -17.90 -19.64
C SER A 118 25.49 -18.00 -20.45
N GLY A 119 25.61 -18.19 -21.76
CA GLY A 119 24.43 -18.32 -22.63
C GLY A 119 23.52 -17.08 -22.62
N PHE A 120 24.11 -15.88 -22.53
CA PHE A 120 23.41 -14.60 -22.38
C PHE A 120 22.52 -14.45 -21.12
N LYS A 121 22.52 -15.43 -20.21
CA LYS A 121 21.69 -15.38 -18.99
C LYS A 121 22.00 -14.18 -18.12
N ILE A 122 23.29 -13.90 -17.88
CA ILE A 122 23.71 -12.76 -17.05
C ILE A 122 23.25 -11.43 -17.70
N THR A 123 23.39 -11.29 -19.02
CA THR A 123 22.94 -10.09 -19.74
C THR A 123 21.43 -9.90 -19.64
N ASN A 124 20.66 -10.97 -19.86
CA ASN A 124 19.20 -10.93 -19.79
C ASN A 124 18.70 -10.77 -18.35
N ALA A 125 19.42 -11.31 -17.35
CA ALA A 125 19.10 -11.08 -15.94
C ALA A 125 19.29 -9.61 -15.55
N VAL A 126 20.38 -8.96 -15.98
CA VAL A 126 20.56 -7.51 -15.80
C VAL A 126 19.44 -6.72 -16.47
N LYS A 127 19.07 -7.09 -17.72
CA LYS A 127 17.94 -6.48 -18.42
C LYS A 127 16.63 -6.64 -17.63
N GLN A 128 16.37 -7.84 -17.13
CA GLN A 128 15.18 -8.16 -16.35
C GLN A 128 15.13 -7.37 -15.03
N SER A 129 16.25 -7.24 -14.32
CA SER A 129 16.31 -6.41 -13.09
C SER A 129 16.03 -4.94 -13.38
N LYS A 130 16.45 -4.39 -14.53
CA LYS A 130 16.07 -3.04 -14.95
C LYS A 130 14.58 -2.90 -15.21
N GLN A 131 13.96 -3.90 -15.84
CA GLN A 131 12.51 -3.94 -16.07
C GLN A 131 11.74 -4.04 -14.75
N TYR A 132 12.22 -4.83 -13.78
CA TYR A 132 11.65 -4.88 -12.43
C TYR A 132 11.78 -3.55 -11.68
N TYR A 133 12.88 -2.82 -11.87
CA TYR A 133 13.02 -1.47 -11.32
C TYR A 133 12.00 -0.50 -11.94
N ALA A 134 11.81 -0.51 -13.27
CA ALA A 134 10.78 0.28 -13.92
C ALA A 134 9.37 -0.08 -13.42
N LEU A 135 9.09 -1.37 -13.21
CA LEU A 135 7.83 -1.83 -12.60
C LEU A 135 7.65 -1.30 -11.17
N ALA A 136 8.72 -1.26 -10.38
CA ALA A 136 8.70 -0.71 -9.02
C ALA A 136 8.41 0.79 -9.03
N GLN A 137 8.99 1.56 -9.97
CA GLN A 137 8.69 2.99 -10.13
C GLN A 137 7.22 3.23 -10.50
N LEU A 138 6.65 2.43 -11.41
CA LEU A 138 5.22 2.51 -11.74
C LEU A 138 4.33 2.13 -10.54
N THR A 139 4.77 1.18 -9.72
CA THR A 139 4.06 0.76 -8.49
C THR A 139 4.10 1.87 -7.44
N GLU A 140 5.23 2.57 -7.29
CA GLU A 140 5.38 3.74 -6.44
C GLU A 140 4.44 4.87 -6.88
N ALA A 141 4.41 5.20 -8.17
CA ALA A 141 3.48 6.20 -8.70
C ALA A 141 2.01 5.82 -8.44
N SER A 142 1.63 4.57 -8.70
CA SER A 142 0.27 4.07 -8.43
C SER A 142 -0.10 4.09 -6.95
N THR A 143 0.85 3.76 -6.07
CA THR A 143 0.63 3.80 -4.61
C THR A 143 0.50 5.24 -4.12
N THR A 144 1.30 6.14 -4.68
CA THR A 144 1.22 7.58 -4.43
C THR A 144 -0.18 8.10 -4.76
N GLU A 145 -0.66 7.80 -5.97
CA GLU A 145 -2.00 8.19 -6.42
C GLU A 145 -3.12 7.60 -5.54
N ASN A 146 -3.00 6.33 -5.13
CA ASN A 146 -3.96 5.70 -4.21
C ASN A 146 -3.96 6.35 -2.81
N VAL A 147 -2.78 6.70 -2.26
CA VAL A 147 -2.70 7.41 -0.97
C VAL A 147 -3.38 8.77 -1.06
N VAL A 148 -3.12 9.53 -2.13
CA VAL A 148 -3.80 10.82 -2.38
C VAL A 148 -5.31 10.63 -2.47
N TYR A 149 -5.76 9.64 -3.23
CA TYR A 149 -7.18 9.31 -3.38
C TYR A 149 -7.84 8.94 -2.03
N GLN A 150 -7.17 8.13 -1.20
CA GLN A 150 -7.65 7.80 0.14
C GLN A 150 -7.70 9.03 1.06
N THR A 151 -6.70 9.91 0.98
CA THR A 151 -6.70 11.18 1.72
C THR A 151 -7.90 12.03 1.33
N ILE A 152 -8.18 12.19 0.04
CA ILE A 152 -9.33 12.95 -0.46
C ILE A 152 -10.65 12.37 0.05
N ASN A 153 -10.85 11.05 -0.07
CA ASN A 153 -12.09 10.42 0.41
C ASN A 153 -12.30 10.60 1.92
N LEU A 154 -11.25 10.41 2.73
CA LEU A 154 -11.32 10.64 4.17
C LEU A 154 -11.57 12.11 4.52
N TYR A 155 -10.99 13.04 3.76
CA TYR A 155 -11.20 14.48 3.93
C TYR A 155 -12.68 14.85 3.71
N PHE A 156 -13.27 14.43 2.59
CA PHE A 156 -14.70 14.69 2.31
C PHE A 156 -15.63 13.96 3.28
N ALA A 157 -15.27 12.76 3.75
CA ALA A 157 -16.02 12.07 4.79
C ALA A 157 -16.01 12.86 6.10
N LEU A 158 -14.84 13.36 6.53
CA LEU A 158 -14.72 14.21 7.72
C LEU A 158 -15.52 15.50 7.60
N TYR A 159 -15.41 16.20 6.45
CA TYR A 159 -16.18 17.40 6.18
C TYR A 159 -17.68 17.15 6.32
N LYS A 160 -18.20 16.12 5.64
CA LYS A 160 -19.62 15.73 5.70
C LYS A 160 -20.05 15.42 7.14
N THR A 161 -19.28 14.66 7.89
CA THR A 161 -19.62 14.31 9.29
C THR A 161 -19.58 15.54 10.22
N GLN A 162 -18.61 16.44 10.05
CA GLN A 162 -18.51 17.67 10.84
C GLN A 162 -19.71 18.59 10.58
N GLU A 163 -20.08 18.80 9.32
CA GLU A 163 -21.27 19.60 8.95
C GLU A 163 -22.59 18.94 9.41
N SER A 164 -22.69 17.60 9.34
CA SER A 164 -23.85 16.89 9.90
C SER A 164 -23.99 17.12 11.41
N ILE A 165 -22.89 17.15 12.17
CA ILE A 165 -22.93 17.48 13.61
C ILE A 165 -23.46 18.89 13.84
N VAL A 166 -23.06 19.87 13.02
CA VAL A 166 -23.57 21.25 13.12
C VAL A 166 -25.09 21.27 12.89
N LEU A 167 -25.57 20.64 11.81
CA LEU A 167 -27.01 20.59 11.49
C LEU A 167 -27.83 19.85 12.55
N LEU A 168 -27.34 18.70 13.03
CA LEU A 168 -27.99 17.90 14.08
C LEU A 168 -28.00 18.61 15.42
N THR A 169 -26.94 19.34 15.77
CA THR A 169 -26.89 20.12 17.03
C THR A 169 -27.93 21.24 17.00
N GLU A 170 -28.05 21.95 15.89
CA GLU A 170 -29.06 23.01 15.74
C GLU A 170 -30.47 22.42 15.71
N ASN A 171 -30.69 21.28 15.06
CA ASN A 171 -31.99 20.59 15.07
C ASN A 171 -32.35 20.08 16.48
N LEU A 172 -31.41 19.51 17.23
CA LEU A 172 -31.62 19.05 18.60
C LEU A 172 -32.06 20.21 19.50
N LYS A 173 -31.42 21.37 19.35
CA LYS A 173 -31.83 22.59 20.08
C LYS A 173 -33.28 22.98 19.77
N ARG A 174 -33.70 22.93 18.50
CA ARG A 174 -35.09 23.19 18.10
C ARG A 174 -36.05 22.13 18.61
N ALA A 175 -35.65 20.86 18.59
CA ALA A 175 -36.45 19.74 19.08
C ALA A 175 -36.67 19.85 20.59
N HIS A 176 -35.62 20.18 21.35
CA HIS A 176 -35.70 20.41 22.80
C HIS A 176 -36.67 21.54 23.15
N GLN A 177 -36.54 22.71 22.50
CA GLN A 177 -37.45 23.83 22.71
C GLN A 177 -38.91 23.44 22.42
N ARG A 178 -39.14 22.69 21.34
CA ARG A 178 -40.48 22.20 21.00
C ARG A 178 -41.02 21.23 22.05
N THR A 179 -40.19 20.35 22.60
CA THR A 179 -40.61 19.46 23.69
C THR A 179 -40.99 20.26 24.94
N GLU A 180 -40.26 21.32 25.28
CA GLU A 180 -40.60 22.23 26.38
C GLU A 180 -41.95 22.93 26.14
N ASP A 181 -42.16 23.47 24.93
CA ASP A 181 -43.42 24.13 24.55
C ASP A 181 -44.61 23.15 24.64
N PHE A 182 -44.42 21.90 24.18
CA PHE A 182 -45.46 20.86 24.23
C PHE A 182 -45.74 20.39 25.65
N GLN A 183 -44.73 20.35 26.52
CA GLN A 183 -44.94 20.09 27.95
C GLN A 183 -45.86 21.16 28.55
N HIS A 184 -45.62 22.44 28.25
CA HIS A 184 -46.50 23.53 28.69
C HIS A 184 -47.90 23.43 28.11
N PHE A 185 -48.07 23.04 26.85
CA PHE A 185 -49.39 22.82 26.27
C PHE A 185 -50.13 21.66 26.94
N LEU A 186 -49.43 20.58 27.28
CA LEU A 186 -50.02 19.44 27.99
C LEU A 186 -50.48 19.84 29.39
N ASP A 187 -49.64 20.58 30.13
CA ASP A 187 -49.94 21.03 31.50
C ASP A 187 -51.15 21.98 31.54
N ASN A 188 -51.36 22.74 30.46
CA ASN A 188 -52.53 23.60 30.28
C ASN A 188 -53.73 22.88 29.64
N GLY A 189 -53.62 21.58 29.35
CA GLY A 189 -54.69 20.77 28.76
C GLY A 189 -55.00 21.07 27.29
N LEU A 190 -54.05 21.66 26.55
CA LEU A 190 -54.21 22.08 25.15
C LEU A 190 -53.87 20.97 24.14
N ILE A 191 -53.04 19.99 24.51
CA ILE A 191 -52.65 18.86 23.65
C ILE A 191 -52.85 17.52 24.34
N ALA A 192 -52.87 16.43 23.56
CA ALA A 192 -52.92 15.08 24.11
C ALA A 192 -51.54 14.64 24.63
N ARG A 193 -51.54 13.79 25.67
CA ARG A 193 -50.30 13.16 26.17
C ARG A 193 -49.54 12.39 25.07
N ASN A 194 -50.25 11.83 24.09
CA ASN A 194 -49.63 11.12 22.98
C ASN A 194 -48.78 12.04 22.10
N ASP A 195 -49.27 13.26 21.83
CA ASP A 195 -48.54 14.26 21.05
C ASP A 195 -47.25 14.69 21.76
N PHE A 196 -47.33 14.92 23.07
CA PHE A 196 -46.15 15.19 23.88
C PHE A 196 -45.12 14.04 23.82
N LEU A 197 -45.56 12.79 24.01
CA LEU A 197 -44.67 11.62 23.92
C LEU A 197 -44.00 11.49 22.55
N ARG A 198 -44.69 11.88 21.46
CA ARG A 198 -44.12 11.90 20.11
C ARG A 198 -43.02 12.96 19.96
N THR A 199 -43.20 14.14 20.55
CA THR A 199 -42.14 15.17 20.56
C THR A 199 -40.89 14.70 21.32
N GLN A 200 -41.06 14.06 22.49
CA GLN A 200 -39.97 13.46 23.24
C GLN A 200 -39.25 12.36 22.46
N LEU A 201 -40.00 11.51 21.76
CA LEU A 201 -39.41 10.48 20.90
C LEU A 201 -38.59 11.10 19.76
N GLN A 202 -39.09 12.15 19.13
CA GLN A 202 -38.37 12.85 18.07
C GLN A 202 -37.08 13.48 18.57
N GLU A 203 -37.10 14.14 19.73
CA GLU A 203 -35.91 14.69 20.37
C GLU A 203 -34.88 13.61 20.67
N ALA A 204 -35.30 12.49 21.28
CA ALA A 204 -34.42 11.36 21.57
C ALA A 204 -33.78 10.75 20.31
N ASN A 205 -34.53 10.68 19.20
CA ASN A 205 -34.00 10.20 17.91
C ASN A 205 -32.93 11.13 17.33
N VAL A 206 -33.10 12.45 17.47
CA VAL A 206 -32.12 13.45 17.02
C VAL A 206 -30.88 13.40 17.91
N GLU A 207 -31.05 13.26 19.23
CA GLU A 207 -29.94 13.08 20.18
C GLU A 207 -29.13 11.82 19.86
N LEU A 208 -29.80 10.68 19.62
CA LEU A 208 -29.15 9.44 19.22
C LEU A 208 -28.36 9.62 17.91
N SER A 209 -28.97 10.24 16.89
CA SER A 209 -28.31 10.51 15.60
C SER A 209 -27.07 11.39 15.77
N LEU A 210 -27.13 12.38 16.66
CA LEU A 210 -25.99 13.25 16.98
C LEU A 210 -24.85 12.46 17.64
N GLU A 211 -25.14 11.60 18.61
CA GLU A 211 -24.13 10.78 19.28
C GLU A 211 -23.50 9.73 18.34
N GLU A 212 -24.28 9.10 17.48
CA GLU A 212 -23.77 8.20 16.44
C GLU A 212 -22.85 8.93 15.44
N THR A 213 -23.22 10.16 15.07
CA THR A 213 -22.41 10.98 14.16
C THR A 213 -21.12 11.45 14.82
N LYS A 214 -21.15 11.82 16.12
CA LYS A 214 -19.94 12.13 16.90
C LYS A 214 -19.02 10.92 17.02
N ASN A 215 -19.55 9.72 17.25
CA ASN A 215 -18.75 8.49 17.25
C ASN A 215 -18.12 8.22 15.87
N THR A 216 -18.89 8.43 14.80
CA THR A 216 -18.37 8.33 13.41
C THR A 216 -17.21 9.32 13.18
N LEU A 217 -17.33 10.55 13.69
CA LEU A 217 -16.26 11.55 13.62
C LEU A 217 -14.98 11.05 14.32
N GLN A 218 -15.08 10.49 15.53
CA GLN A 218 -13.92 9.95 16.26
C GLN A 218 -13.21 8.83 15.49
N ASN A 219 -13.98 7.96 14.82
CA ASN A 219 -13.43 6.90 13.97
C ASN A 219 -12.71 7.48 12.74
N LEU A 220 -13.28 8.49 12.09
CA LEU A 220 -12.66 9.15 10.93
C LEU A 220 -11.40 9.93 11.33
N ILE A 221 -11.41 10.62 12.48
CA ILE A 221 -10.23 11.30 13.05
C ILE A 221 -9.10 10.29 13.26
N SER A 222 -9.40 9.12 13.83
CA SER A 222 -8.41 8.06 14.05
C SER A 222 -7.79 7.55 12.73
N ARG A 223 -8.62 7.41 11.68
CA ARG A 223 -8.18 6.99 10.35
C ARG A 223 -7.29 8.03 9.68
N ILE A 224 -7.71 9.30 9.64
CA ILE A 224 -6.92 10.35 8.98
C ILE A 224 -5.61 10.60 9.73
N ARG A 225 -5.60 10.56 11.06
CA ARG A 225 -4.37 10.72 11.85
C ARG A 225 -3.38 9.60 11.59
N THR A 226 -3.87 8.38 11.42
CA THR A 226 -3.01 7.23 11.04
C THR A 226 -2.45 7.40 9.64
N LEU A 227 -3.26 7.86 8.68
CA LEU A 227 -2.83 8.08 7.29
C LEU A 227 -1.80 9.21 7.16
N LEU A 228 -2.01 10.32 7.89
CA LEU A 228 -1.16 11.51 7.88
C LEU A 228 0.01 11.45 8.88
N ASP A 229 0.07 10.40 9.71
CA ASP A 229 1.03 10.22 10.81
C ASP A 229 1.05 11.40 11.80
N LEU A 230 -0.13 11.92 12.14
CA LEU A 230 -0.29 13.05 13.07
C LEU A 230 -0.11 12.62 14.54
N PRO A 231 0.41 13.51 15.42
CA PRO A 231 0.64 13.22 16.83
C PRO A 231 -0.62 12.87 17.63
N GLN A 232 -0.40 12.32 18.83
CA GLN A 232 -1.49 12.02 19.76
C GLN A 232 -2.13 13.30 20.32
N GLY A 233 -3.44 13.49 20.11
CA GLY A 233 -4.21 14.63 20.62
C GLY A 233 -4.59 15.71 19.59
N GLU A 234 -4.08 15.67 18.36
CA GLU A 234 -4.49 16.64 17.34
C GLU A 234 -5.87 16.31 16.76
N ILE A 235 -6.80 17.28 16.72
CA ILE A 235 -8.13 17.11 16.10
C ILE A 235 -8.17 17.95 14.82
N PRO A 236 -8.12 17.31 13.63
CA PRO A 236 -8.20 18.03 12.37
C PRO A 236 -9.63 18.56 12.17
N VAL A 237 -9.75 19.87 11.99
CA VAL A 237 -10.98 20.54 11.58
C VAL A 237 -10.91 20.81 10.10
N VAL A 238 -11.77 20.13 9.35
CA VAL A 238 -11.74 20.15 7.89
C VAL A 238 -12.54 21.36 7.39
N GLN A 239 -11.99 22.05 6.40
CA GLN A 239 -12.68 23.17 5.74
C GLN A 239 -13.35 22.72 4.45
N LYS A 240 -14.29 23.53 3.96
CA LYS A 240 -14.85 23.32 2.62
C LYS A 240 -13.73 23.38 1.59
N ALA A 241 -13.61 22.34 0.76
CA ALA A 241 -12.62 22.29 -0.31
C ALA A 241 -12.90 23.39 -1.36
N GLN A 242 -11.82 23.90 -1.97
CA GLN A 242 -11.92 24.83 -3.10
C GLN A 242 -12.32 24.07 -4.37
N ALA A 243 -12.96 24.78 -5.30
CA ALA A 243 -13.30 24.20 -6.60
C ALA A 243 -12.03 23.88 -7.39
N VAL A 244 -12.05 22.74 -8.11
CA VAL A 244 -10.96 22.31 -8.97
C VAL A 244 -11.43 22.26 -10.41
N GLU A 245 -10.57 22.70 -11.32
CA GLU A 245 -10.78 22.60 -12.76
C GLU A 245 -10.39 21.21 -13.26
N ILE A 246 -11.28 20.24 -13.05
CA ILE A 246 -11.22 18.92 -13.69
C ILE A 246 -12.34 18.88 -14.73
N PHE A 247 -12.00 18.50 -15.97
CA PHE A 247 -12.95 18.39 -17.08
C PHE A 247 -13.14 16.93 -17.48
N PRO A 248 -14.18 16.24 -16.96
CA PRO A 248 -14.46 14.86 -17.32
C PRO A 248 -14.80 14.70 -18.81
N THR A 249 -14.26 13.65 -19.41
CA THR A 249 -14.49 13.26 -20.80
C THR A 249 -14.90 11.79 -20.88
N LYS A 250 -15.78 11.46 -21.81
CA LYS A 250 -16.29 10.09 -21.97
C LYS A 250 -15.21 9.12 -22.50
N ASP A 251 -14.40 9.59 -23.44
CA ASP A 251 -13.29 8.83 -24.04
C ASP A 251 -11.97 9.13 -23.32
N GLY A 252 -11.95 8.99 -21.99
CA GLY A 252 -10.75 9.23 -21.19
C GLY A 252 -9.59 8.31 -21.61
N ASP A 253 -8.37 8.86 -21.63
CA ASP A 253 -7.18 8.09 -21.97
C ASP A 253 -6.81 7.08 -20.86
N TYR A 254 -6.99 5.79 -21.14
CA TYR A 254 -6.63 4.71 -20.23
C TYR A 254 -5.13 4.32 -20.30
N MET A 255 -4.39 4.75 -21.34
CA MET A 255 -2.95 4.48 -21.47
C MET A 255 -2.12 5.23 -20.41
N GLY A 256 -2.65 6.34 -19.89
CA GLY A 256 -2.03 7.08 -18.79
C GLY A 256 -2.04 6.33 -17.46
N ARG A 257 -2.94 5.35 -17.28
CA ARG A 257 -3.11 4.66 -16.00
C ARG A 257 -1.93 3.75 -15.66
N LYS A 258 -1.50 3.84 -14.40
CA LYS A 258 -0.31 3.12 -13.92
C LYS A 258 -0.52 1.60 -13.86
N ASP A 259 -1.72 1.10 -13.62
CA ASP A 259 -2.02 -0.34 -13.65
C ASP A 259 -1.88 -0.94 -15.05
N VAL A 260 -2.34 -0.23 -16.09
CA VAL A 260 -2.15 -0.60 -17.50
C VAL A 260 -0.66 -0.58 -17.88
N GLN A 261 0.08 0.45 -17.48
CA GLN A 261 1.53 0.52 -17.72
C GLN A 261 2.28 -0.62 -17.00
N ARG A 262 1.85 -0.99 -15.79
CA ARG A 262 2.43 -2.11 -15.03
C ARG A 262 2.18 -3.45 -15.70
N SER A 263 0.99 -3.69 -16.25
CA SER A 263 0.69 -4.95 -16.94
C SER A 263 1.55 -5.10 -18.21
N GLN A 264 1.68 -4.03 -19.01
CA GLN A 264 2.61 -3.99 -20.15
C GLN A 264 4.05 -4.25 -19.73
N GLN A 265 4.52 -3.64 -18.63
CA GLN A 265 5.87 -3.86 -18.11
C GLN A 265 6.10 -5.33 -17.67
N MET A 266 5.06 -6.03 -17.19
CA MET A 266 5.14 -7.44 -16.87
C MET A 266 5.25 -8.35 -18.10
N GLU A 267 4.57 -8.03 -19.20
CA GLU A 267 4.75 -8.74 -20.49
C GLU A 267 6.20 -8.65 -20.98
N ASP A 268 6.80 -7.47 -20.83
CA ASP A 268 8.19 -7.18 -21.15
C ASP A 268 9.17 -8.00 -20.30
N ILE A 269 8.89 -8.14 -18.99
CA ILE A 269 9.65 -8.97 -18.06
C ILE A 269 9.54 -10.46 -18.45
N ALA A 270 8.34 -10.92 -18.82
CA ALA A 270 8.10 -12.29 -19.25
C ALA A 270 8.79 -12.60 -20.57
N THR A 271 8.84 -11.64 -21.50
CA THR A 271 9.60 -11.76 -22.74
C THR A 271 11.09 -11.96 -22.47
N THR A 272 11.67 -11.19 -21.54
CA THR A 272 13.06 -11.39 -21.10
C THR A 272 13.23 -12.73 -20.37
N ALA A 273 12.24 -13.20 -19.60
CA ALA A 273 12.28 -14.52 -18.96
C ALA A 273 12.39 -15.67 -19.97
N ILE A 274 11.68 -15.58 -21.11
CA ILE A 274 11.83 -16.53 -22.22
C ILE A 274 13.28 -16.52 -22.76
N GLN A 275 13.90 -15.34 -22.87
CA GLN A 275 15.30 -15.21 -23.31
C GLN A 275 16.28 -15.84 -22.31
N ILE A 276 16.03 -15.71 -21.01
CA ILE A 276 16.81 -16.37 -19.95
C ILE A 276 16.66 -17.89 -20.05
N ALA A 277 15.44 -18.42 -20.21
CA ALA A 277 15.19 -19.85 -20.39
C ALA A 277 15.87 -20.41 -21.65
N ARG A 278 15.85 -19.65 -22.76
CA ARG A 278 16.62 -20.01 -23.97
C ARG A 278 18.12 -20.03 -23.75
N GLY A 279 18.63 -19.30 -22.76
CA GLY A 279 20.04 -19.30 -22.38
C GLY A 279 20.56 -20.68 -21.97
N ASN A 280 19.70 -21.59 -21.51
CA ASN A 280 20.06 -22.98 -21.18
C ASN A 280 20.50 -23.81 -22.41
N TYR A 281 20.16 -23.39 -23.63
CA TYR A 281 20.61 -24.07 -24.85
C TYR A 281 22.05 -23.76 -25.24
N TYR A 282 22.69 -22.79 -24.60
CA TYR A 282 24.04 -22.36 -24.94
C TYR A 282 25.04 -22.90 -23.91
N PRO A 283 26.29 -23.15 -24.31
CA PRO A 283 27.36 -23.48 -23.38
C PRO A 283 27.69 -22.29 -22.48
N SER A 284 28.36 -22.60 -21.37
CA SER A 284 28.99 -21.62 -20.49
C SER A 284 30.51 -21.76 -20.56
N ILE A 285 31.19 -20.63 -20.59
CA ILE A 285 32.65 -20.52 -20.61
C ILE A 285 33.03 -19.69 -19.38
N GLY A 286 33.93 -20.22 -18.56
CA GLY A 286 34.43 -19.53 -17.36
C GLY A 286 35.94 -19.64 -17.27
N LEU A 287 36.56 -18.61 -16.71
CA LEU A 287 37.96 -18.64 -16.28
C LEU A 287 37.97 -19.07 -14.82
N THR A 288 38.72 -20.12 -14.50
CA THR A 288 38.90 -20.61 -13.14
C THR A 288 40.37 -20.49 -12.74
N ALA A 289 40.62 -19.92 -11.57
CA ALA A 289 41.91 -20.00 -10.91
C ALA A 289 41.70 -20.62 -9.52
N GLY A 290 42.66 -21.41 -9.05
CA GLY A 290 42.53 -22.13 -7.80
C GLY A 290 43.87 -22.39 -7.14
N TYR A 291 43.85 -22.34 -5.82
CA TYR A 291 44.92 -22.79 -4.96
C TYR A 291 44.36 -23.89 -4.06
N SER A 292 45.07 -25.00 -3.92
CA SER A 292 44.64 -26.12 -3.10
C SER A 292 45.81 -26.68 -2.31
N ALA A 293 45.54 -26.98 -1.04
CA ALA A 293 46.37 -27.77 -0.18
C ALA A 293 45.60 -29.03 0.21
N ILE A 294 46.19 -30.20 -0.03
CA ILE A 294 45.60 -31.50 0.27
C ILE A 294 46.59 -32.23 1.17
N GLN A 295 46.13 -32.63 2.34
CA GLN A 295 46.87 -33.49 3.23
C GLN A 295 46.07 -34.77 3.43
N LEU A 296 46.63 -35.86 2.93
CA LEU A 296 46.13 -37.19 3.16
C LEU A 296 47.12 -37.90 4.08
N ASP A 297 46.67 -38.18 5.29
CA ASP A 297 47.52 -38.71 6.34
C ASP A 297 48.26 -39.97 5.88
N LYS A 298 49.56 -40.09 6.19
CA LYS A 298 50.45 -41.20 5.81
C LYS A 298 50.63 -41.45 4.30
N VAL A 299 49.96 -40.69 3.41
CA VAL A 299 49.95 -40.94 1.95
C VAL A 299 50.64 -39.81 1.18
N VAL A 300 50.10 -38.60 1.22
CA VAL A 300 50.58 -37.48 0.39
C VAL A 300 50.22 -36.15 1.01
N THR A 301 51.16 -35.20 0.96
CA THR A 301 50.91 -33.81 1.32
C THR A 301 51.26 -32.92 0.14
N ILE A 302 50.27 -32.20 -0.37
CA ILE A 302 50.40 -31.21 -1.44
C ILE A 302 50.05 -29.87 -0.82
N THR A 303 51.03 -29.00 -0.64
CA THR A 303 50.82 -27.71 0.05
C THR A 303 50.54 -26.54 -0.90
N ASN A 304 51.01 -26.60 -2.16
CA ASN A 304 51.01 -25.47 -3.10
C ASN A 304 50.45 -25.83 -4.49
N ALA A 305 49.33 -26.56 -4.59
CA ALA A 305 48.74 -26.84 -5.89
C ALA A 305 48.01 -25.60 -6.42
N THR A 306 48.63 -24.89 -7.36
CA THR A 306 48.00 -23.76 -8.07
C THR A 306 47.54 -24.20 -9.45
N SER A 307 46.37 -23.73 -9.86
CA SER A 307 45.81 -24.00 -11.19
C SER A 307 45.18 -22.74 -11.77
N VAL A 308 45.29 -22.58 -13.08
CA VAL A 308 44.54 -21.60 -13.87
C VAL A 308 44.09 -22.29 -15.15
N GLY A 309 42.85 -22.07 -15.56
CA GLY A 309 42.31 -22.72 -16.73
C GLY A 309 41.00 -22.09 -17.19
N VAL A 310 40.64 -22.36 -18.44
CA VAL A 310 39.35 -21.99 -19.01
C VAL A 310 38.51 -23.25 -19.12
N GLY A 311 37.33 -23.22 -18.48
CA GLY A 311 36.38 -24.31 -18.51
C GLY A 311 35.24 -24.05 -19.48
N LEU A 312 34.96 -25.01 -20.36
CA LEU A 312 33.73 -25.08 -21.14
C LEU A 312 32.78 -26.06 -20.43
N LYS A 313 31.60 -25.60 -20.03
CA LYS A 313 30.53 -26.43 -19.49
C LYS A 313 29.32 -26.36 -20.40
N TYR A 314 28.93 -27.49 -20.96
CA TYR A 314 27.73 -27.62 -21.77
C TYR A 314 26.89 -28.80 -21.29
N ASP A 315 25.68 -28.51 -20.82
CA ASP A 315 24.74 -29.53 -20.38
C ASP A 315 23.90 -30.00 -21.58
N LEU A 316 24.35 -31.09 -22.22
CA LEU A 316 23.67 -31.70 -23.37
C LEU A 316 22.24 -32.15 -23.03
N THR A 317 21.92 -32.36 -21.74
CA THR A 317 20.56 -32.73 -21.35
C THR A 317 19.56 -31.60 -21.53
N GLN A 318 20.03 -30.34 -21.51
CA GLN A 318 19.19 -29.18 -21.77
C GLN A 318 18.69 -29.12 -23.21
N LEU A 319 19.38 -29.74 -24.18
CA LEU A 319 18.93 -29.76 -25.58
C LEU A 319 17.52 -30.36 -25.74
N PHE A 320 17.20 -31.40 -24.95
CA PHE A 320 15.89 -32.03 -24.96
C PHE A 320 14.99 -31.63 -23.79
N LYS A 321 15.53 -31.37 -22.59
CA LYS A 321 14.73 -30.96 -21.41
C LYS A 321 14.28 -29.50 -21.43
N ASN A 322 15.11 -28.58 -21.95
CA ASN A 322 14.83 -27.14 -21.87
C ASN A 322 13.66 -26.68 -22.74
N LYS A 323 13.20 -27.52 -23.69
CA LYS A 323 11.98 -27.23 -24.48
C LYS A 323 10.77 -27.00 -23.57
N THR A 324 10.66 -27.77 -22.50
CA THR A 324 9.57 -27.63 -21.51
C THR A 324 9.68 -26.30 -20.76
N GLU A 325 10.87 -25.91 -20.29
CA GLU A 325 11.07 -24.64 -19.58
C GLU A 325 10.79 -23.43 -20.48
N VAL A 326 11.21 -23.48 -21.74
CA VAL A 326 10.89 -22.42 -22.71
C VAL A 326 9.40 -22.36 -23.02
N ASN A 327 8.73 -23.51 -23.17
CA ASN A 327 7.29 -23.55 -23.39
C ASN A 327 6.50 -23.06 -22.16
N LYS A 328 6.96 -23.38 -20.95
CA LYS A 328 6.41 -22.84 -19.70
C LYS A 328 6.55 -21.31 -19.64
N ALA A 329 7.74 -20.77 -19.94
CA ALA A 329 7.94 -19.32 -19.99
C ALA A 329 7.07 -18.63 -21.05
N LYS A 330 6.83 -19.28 -22.20
CA LYS A 330 5.89 -18.79 -23.23
C LYS A 330 4.44 -18.82 -22.77
N ALA A 331 4.01 -19.88 -22.09
CA ALA A 331 2.67 -19.97 -21.53
C ALA A 331 2.44 -18.88 -20.47
N ASN A 332 3.41 -18.65 -19.58
CA ASN A 332 3.35 -17.56 -18.60
C ASN A 332 3.31 -16.18 -19.27
N LYS A 333 4.02 -15.97 -20.38
CA LYS A 333 3.89 -14.72 -21.15
C LYS A 333 2.48 -14.58 -21.73
N LEU A 334 1.94 -15.65 -22.33
CA LEU A 334 0.58 -15.62 -22.90
C LEU A 334 -0.48 -15.33 -21.83
N GLU A 335 -0.32 -15.87 -20.63
CA GLU A 335 -1.16 -15.53 -19.47
C GLU A 335 -1.08 -14.03 -19.14
N LEU A 336 0.12 -13.46 -19.08
CA LEU A 336 0.31 -12.03 -18.83
C LEU A 336 -0.22 -11.15 -19.96
N ASP A 337 -0.15 -11.62 -21.22
CA ASP A 337 -0.73 -10.93 -22.37
C ASP A 337 -2.27 -10.81 -22.23
N TYR A 338 -2.95 -11.89 -21.81
CA TYR A 338 -4.38 -11.84 -21.50
C TYR A 338 -4.69 -11.02 -20.25
N GLN A 339 -3.84 -11.08 -19.22
CA GLN A 339 -4.00 -10.26 -18.02
C GLN A 339 -3.92 -8.77 -18.35
N ALA A 340 -3.03 -8.35 -19.26
CA ALA A 340 -2.93 -6.97 -19.69
C ALA A 340 -4.18 -6.51 -20.47
N GLN A 341 -4.75 -7.38 -21.31
CA GLN A 341 -6.02 -7.11 -21.99
C GLN A 341 -7.17 -6.92 -20.99
N LEU A 342 -7.29 -7.82 -20.00
CA LEU A 342 -8.30 -7.71 -18.94
C LEU A 342 -8.15 -6.41 -18.13
N VAL A 343 -6.92 -6.00 -17.81
CA VAL A 343 -6.64 -4.73 -17.12
C VAL A 343 -7.02 -3.54 -18.00
N ALA A 344 -6.70 -3.58 -19.30
CA ALA A 344 -7.05 -2.52 -20.24
C ALA A 344 -8.58 -2.38 -20.43
N ASP A 345 -9.30 -3.49 -20.53
CA ASP A 345 -10.76 -3.46 -20.67
C ASP A 345 -11.44 -3.03 -19.38
N GLY A 346 -10.96 -3.51 -18.23
CA GLY A 346 -11.41 -3.04 -16.91
C GLY A 346 -11.18 -1.54 -16.73
N ALA A 347 -10.02 -1.02 -17.14
CA ALA A 347 -9.72 0.40 -17.09
C ALA A 347 -10.70 1.26 -17.91
N LYS A 348 -11.11 0.81 -19.11
CA LYS A 348 -12.11 1.51 -19.93
C LYS A 348 -13.46 1.55 -19.22
N VAL A 349 -13.91 0.42 -18.68
CA VAL A 349 -15.17 0.33 -17.94
C VAL A 349 -15.15 1.26 -16.72
N GLU A 350 -14.07 1.27 -15.94
CA GLU A 350 -13.96 2.14 -14.77
C GLU A 350 -13.99 3.64 -15.12
N ILE A 351 -13.42 4.04 -16.25
CA ILE A 351 -13.47 5.42 -16.74
C ILE A 351 -14.90 5.79 -17.16
N GLU A 352 -15.58 4.90 -17.88
CA GLU A 352 -16.97 5.10 -18.28
C GLU A 352 -17.90 5.19 -17.06
N GLU A 353 -17.74 4.30 -16.08
CA GLU A 353 -18.47 4.35 -14.81
C GLU A 353 -18.22 5.66 -14.05
N ALA A 354 -16.97 6.13 -14.00
CA ALA A 354 -16.64 7.40 -13.35
C ALA A 354 -17.28 8.60 -14.06
N TYR A 355 -17.30 8.59 -15.40
CA TYR A 355 -17.99 9.61 -16.19
C TYR A 355 -19.51 9.59 -15.93
N ASN A 356 -20.13 8.41 -15.94
CA ASN A 356 -21.56 8.26 -15.67
C ASN A 356 -21.91 8.70 -14.23
N ALA A 357 -21.05 8.39 -13.25
CA ALA A 357 -21.20 8.84 -11.87
C ALA A 357 -21.12 10.37 -11.76
N TYR A 358 -20.23 11.01 -12.52
CA TYR A 358 -20.14 12.46 -12.62
C TYR A 358 -21.41 13.09 -13.21
N GLU A 359 -21.92 12.57 -14.33
CA GLU A 359 -23.19 13.08 -14.89
C GLU A 359 -24.37 12.89 -13.94
N LEU A 360 -24.38 11.77 -13.21
CA LEU A 360 -25.41 11.50 -12.21
C LEU A 360 -25.34 12.49 -11.05
N VAL A 361 -24.15 12.79 -10.51
CA VAL A 361 -24.03 13.69 -9.36
C VAL A 361 -24.45 15.11 -9.71
N LEU A 362 -24.16 15.60 -10.92
CA LEU A 362 -24.62 16.90 -11.39
C LEU A 362 -26.17 16.99 -11.41
N LYS A 363 -26.82 15.98 -12.00
CA LYS A 363 -28.29 15.91 -12.07
C LYS A 363 -28.89 15.77 -10.67
N LYS A 364 -28.30 14.92 -9.83
CA LYS A 364 -28.72 14.69 -8.44
C LYS A 364 -28.63 15.98 -7.63
N ASN A 365 -27.53 16.72 -7.72
CA ASN A 365 -27.35 17.95 -6.95
C ASN A 365 -28.39 19.03 -7.33
N ALA A 366 -28.71 19.14 -8.62
CA ALA A 366 -29.78 20.04 -9.08
C ALA A 366 -31.17 19.67 -8.53
N VAL A 367 -31.47 18.37 -8.36
CA VAL A 367 -32.72 17.90 -7.75
C VAL A 367 -32.72 18.15 -6.24
N LEU A 368 -31.60 17.88 -5.56
CA LEU A 368 -31.44 18.12 -4.12
C LEU A 368 -31.60 19.60 -3.74
N ALA A 369 -31.06 20.50 -4.55
CA ALA A 369 -31.25 21.95 -4.36
C ALA A 369 -32.73 22.35 -4.42
N LYS A 370 -33.51 21.77 -5.35
CA LYS A 370 -34.96 22.00 -5.43
C LYS A 370 -35.70 21.38 -4.25
N ALA A 371 -35.33 20.16 -3.86
CA ALA A 371 -35.92 19.45 -2.74
C ALA A 371 -35.72 20.23 -1.42
N LEU A 372 -34.55 20.83 -1.20
CA LEU A 372 -34.28 21.68 -0.05
C LEU A 372 -35.21 22.91 0.00
N VAL A 373 -35.39 23.60 -1.13
CA VAL A 373 -36.31 24.75 -1.21
C VAL A 373 -37.74 24.33 -0.89
N GLN A 374 -38.20 23.21 -1.46
CA GLN A 374 -39.54 22.67 -1.23
C GLN A 374 -39.75 22.21 0.21
N ALA A 375 -38.77 21.52 0.81
CA ALA A 375 -38.85 21.04 2.19
C ALA A 375 -38.86 22.20 3.20
N ASN A 376 -38.05 23.25 2.96
CA ASN A 376 -38.07 24.45 3.79
C ASN A 376 -39.43 25.17 3.72
N GLU A 377 -40.02 25.30 2.53
CA GLU A 377 -41.32 25.93 2.36
C GLU A 377 -42.46 25.09 2.95
N ASN A 378 -42.39 23.76 2.78
CA ASN A 378 -43.33 22.83 3.42
C ASN A 378 -43.30 22.96 4.94
N TYR A 379 -42.11 22.93 5.54
CA TYR A 379 -41.95 23.12 6.98
C TYR A 379 -42.52 24.46 7.44
N ARG A 380 -42.24 25.57 6.72
CA ARG A 380 -42.79 26.89 7.03
C ARG A 380 -44.32 26.88 7.03
N ILE A 381 -44.95 26.35 5.98
CA ILE A 381 -46.41 26.32 5.85
C ILE A 381 -47.04 25.43 6.91
N VAL A 382 -46.48 24.24 7.16
CA VAL A 382 -47.02 23.31 8.16
C VAL A 382 -46.86 23.88 9.56
N LYS A 383 -45.73 24.52 9.86
CA LYS A 383 -45.53 25.24 11.12
C LYS A 383 -46.55 26.37 11.28
N ASP A 384 -46.75 27.21 10.27
CA ASP A 384 -47.76 28.28 10.32
C ASP A 384 -49.17 27.71 10.55
N LYS A 385 -49.54 26.61 9.88
CA LYS A 385 -50.81 25.93 10.12
C LYS A 385 -50.92 25.39 11.54
N TYR A 386 -49.86 24.81 12.07
CA TYR A 386 -49.85 24.23 13.42
C TYR A 386 -50.02 25.32 14.47
N ASP A 387 -49.27 26.42 14.34
CA ASP A 387 -49.35 27.58 15.22
C ASP A 387 -50.76 28.22 15.22
N ASN A 388 -51.57 27.97 14.18
CA ASN A 388 -52.97 28.40 14.06
C ASN A 388 -54.00 27.29 14.34
N GLY A 389 -53.58 26.10 14.80
CA GLY A 389 -54.47 24.98 15.11
C GLY A 389 -55.15 24.32 13.91
N LEU A 390 -54.57 24.46 12.71
CA LEU A 390 -55.12 23.97 11.43
C LEU A 390 -54.49 22.63 10.98
N THR A 391 -53.59 22.05 11.76
CA THR A 391 -52.94 20.77 11.48
C THR A 391 -52.52 20.07 12.76
N ASP A 392 -52.33 18.76 12.68
CA ASP A 392 -51.90 17.92 13.80
C ASP A 392 -50.38 17.94 13.99
N THR A 393 -49.95 17.56 15.20
CA THR A 393 -48.55 17.41 15.61
C THR A 393 -47.76 16.50 14.67
N ASP A 394 -48.37 15.41 14.19
CA ASP A 394 -47.72 14.44 13.31
C ASP A 394 -47.20 15.09 12.03
N GLN A 395 -48.00 15.96 11.39
CA GLN A 395 -47.59 16.64 10.16
C GLN A 395 -46.43 17.61 10.42
N LEU A 396 -46.42 18.30 11.57
CA LEU A 396 -45.33 19.19 11.95
C LEU A 396 -44.02 18.43 12.17
N LEU A 397 -44.07 17.30 12.89
CA LEU A 397 -42.89 16.48 13.14
C LEU A 397 -42.37 15.85 11.84
N GLU A 398 -43.25 15.38 10.97
CA GLU A 398 -42.87 14.85 9.66
C GLU A 398 -42.20 15.93 8.80
N ALA A 399 -42.76 17.14 8.75
CA ALA A 399 -42.18 18.25 7.98
C ALA A 399 -40.78 18.66 8.50
N ASP A 400 -40.55 18.62 9.81
CA ASP A 400 -39.24 18.90 10.41
C ASP A 400 -38.19 17.84 10.04
N VAL A 401 -38.57 16.56 10.10
CA VAL A 401 -37.70 15.45 9.66
C VAL A 401 -37.34 15.59 8.18
N GLN A 402 -38.32 15.86 7.32
CA GLN A 402 -38.11 16.06 5.89
C GLN A 402 -37.20 17.27 5.61
N GLN A 403 -37.37 18.36 6.35
CA GLN A 403 -36.51 19.54 6.24
C GLN A 403 -35.06 19.23 6.62
N LEU A 404 -34.85 18.57 7.77
CA LEU A 404 -33.52 18.18 8.22
C LEU A 404 -32.83 17.26 7.22
N GLN A 405 -33.56 16.24 6.72
CA GLN A 405 -33.03 15.30 5.73
C GLN A 405 -32.63 16.03 4.45
N ALA A 406 -33.48 16.93 3.94
CA ALA A 406 -33.17 17.70 2.74
C ALA A 406 -31.95 18.63 2.90
N GLN A 407 -31.74 19.19 4.11
CA GLN A 407 -30.55 19.99 4.43
C GLN A 407 -29.27 19.14 4.40
N ILE A 408 -29.30 17.95 5.03
CA ILE A 408 -28.18 17.01 5.03
C ILE A 408 -27.88 16.52 3.61
N ASP A 409 -28.91 16.11 2.86
CA ASP A 409 -28.74 15.57 1.51
C ASP A 409 -28.17 16.61 0.56
N HIS A 410 -28.65 17.85 0.61
CA HIS A 410 -28.09 18.94 -0.22
C HIS A 410 -26.64 19.24 0.15
N MET A 411 -26.27 19.27 1.44
CA MET A 411 -24.88 19.45 1.87
C MET A 411 -23.98 18.29 1.39
N PHE A 412 -24.46 17.05 1.47
CA PHE A 412 -23.76 15.89 0.92
C PHE A 412 -23.63 15.97 -0.60
N GLY A 413 -24.69 16.41 -1.30
CA GLY A 413 -24.68 16.60 -2.76
C GLY A 413 -23.58 17.56 -3.23
N GLN A 414 -23.39 18.68 -2.52
CA GLN A 414 -22.31 19.63 -2.82
C GLN A 414 -20.91 19.04 -2.60
N ALA A 415 -20.73 18.27 -1.52
CA ALA A 415 -19.46 17.59 -1.24
C ALA A 415 -19.18 16.46 -2.23
N ASP A 416 -20.20 15.69 -2.60
CA ASP A 416 -20.11 14.57 -3.54
C ASP A 416 -19.78 15.06 -4.95
N GLU A 417 -20.31 16.21 -5.39
CA GLU A 417 -19.98 16.80 -6.69
C GLU A 417 -18.47 17.03 -6.86
N MET A 418 -17.83 17.62 -5.85
CA MET A 418 -16.37 17.81 -5.84
C MET A 418 -15.62 16.48 -5.72
N LEU A 419 -16.06 15.58 -4.84
CA LEU A 419 -15.44 14.28 -4.65
C LEU A 419 -15.44 13.45 -5.94
N THR A 420 -16.53 13.48 -6.71
CA THR A 420 -16.64 12.72 -7.97
C THR A 420 -15.68 13.23 -9.04
N LEU A 421 -15.33 14.52 -9.05
CA LEU A 421 -14.27 15.02 -9.94
C LEU A 421 -12.91 14.40 -9.62
N TYR A 422 -12.54 14.31 -8.34
CA TYR A 422 -11.32 13.62 -7.92
C TYR A 422 -11.36 12.12 -8.20
N GLN A 423 -12.53 11.48 -8.00
CA GLN A 423 -12.73 10.07 -8.36
C GLN A 423 -12.51 9.84 -9.85
N TYR A 424 -13.03 10.72 -10.70
CA TYR A 424 -12.80 10.67 -12.15
C TYR A 424 -11.31 10.85 -12.50
N ALA A 425 -10.63 11.82 -11.88
CA ALA A 425 -9.18 12.02 -12.08
C ALA A 425 -8.35 10.80 -11.65
N TYR A 426 -8.72 10.15 -10.54
CA TYR A 426 -8.11 8.90 -10.09
C TYR A 426 -8.34 7.76 -11.08
N LYS A 427 -9.57 7.59 -11.57
CA LYS A 427 -9.92 6.54 -12.54
C LYS A 427 -9.27 6.75 -13.91
N THR A 428 -8.86 7.97 -14.25
CA THR A 428 -8.08 8.25 -15.47
C THR A 428 -6.56 8.22 -15.25
N GLY A 429 -6.10 8.01 -14.02
CA GLY A 429 -4.67 7.97 -13.68
C GLY A 429 -3.97 9.33 -13.73
N LYS A 430 -4.74 10.42 -13.60
CA LYS A 430 -4.28 11.82 -13.71
C LYS A 430 -4.47 12.58 -12.41
N LEU A 431 -4.77 11.91 -11.30
CA LEU A 431 -5.08 12.60 -10.04
C LEU A 431 -3.89 13.42 -9.56
N VAL A 432 -2.70 12.83 -9.57
CA VAL A 432 -1.47 13.52 -9.10
C VAL A 432 -1.02 14.58 -10.11
N ASP A 433 -1.18 14.33 -11.41
CA ASP A 433 -0.80 15.30 -12.47
C ASP A 433 -1.67 16.57 -12.43
N ASN A 434 -2.92 16.44 -12.02
CA ASN A 434 -3.88 17.55 -11.88
C ASN A 434 -3.74 18.32 -10.56
N LEU A 435 -2.97 17.79 -9.60
CA LEU A 435 -2.67 18.47 -8.35
C LEU A 435 -1.31 19.14 -8.51
N ASP A 436 -1.23 20.47 -8.33
CA ASP A 436 0.03 21.24 -8.37
C ASP A 436 0.88 20.95 -7.11
N VAL A 437 1.11 19.67 -6.82
CA VAL A 437 2.00 19.20 -5.75
C VAL A 437 3.41 19.42 -6.25
N LYS A 438 3.87 20.67 -6.14
CA LYS A 438 5.29 21.00 -6.31
C LYS A 438 6.09 20.13 -5.33
N ASN A 439 6.89 19.24 -5.90
CA ASN A 439 7.91 18.46 -5.19
C ASN A 439 8.87 19.36 -4.41
#